data_AF-A0A447N5P2-F1
#
_entry.id   AF-A0A447N5P2-F1
#
_cell.length_a   1.000
_cell.length_b   1.000
_cell.length_c   1.000
_cell.angle_alpha   90.00
_cell.angle_beta   90.00
_cell.angle_gamma   90.00
#
_symmetry.space_group_name_H-M   'P 1'
#
loop_
_entity.id
_entity.type
_entity.pdbx_description
1 polymer ?
#
loop_
_entity_poly.entity_id
_entity_poly.type
_entity_poly.pdbx_seq_one_letter_code
_entity_poly.pdbx_strand_id
1 'polypeptide(L)'
;MTLNLKKKINILQQGICPACHKRELFTSIEKPWILKCGRENNCGHQVVVKELYSDIFEDWSKRYQDTPETPHAAAEAYLREARGLNTEPLKGSFTQGAFVKDGMGSATVRFKLSCGAMWERIIDQPQRFGKQKANIKGSYVGHWWVPLLLTCWK
;
A
#
# COMPACT_ATOMS: atom_id res chain seq x y z
N MET A 1 15.09 -0.14 13.38
CA MET A 1 15.28 1.04 14.25
C MET A 1 13.97 1.32 14.96
N THR A 2 13.87 1.05 16.27
CA THR A 2 12.62 1.21 17.03
C THR A 2 12.59 2.61 17.64
N LEU A 3 11.58 3.43 17.31
CA LEU A 3 11.55 4.85 17.69
C LEU A 3 11.22 5.14 19.16
N ASN A 4 10.83 4.13 19.96
CA ASN A 4 10.56 4.24 21.39
C ASN A 4 9.76 5.50 21.79
N LEU A 5 8.64 5.73 21.09
CA LEU A 5 7.74 6.86 21.36
C LEU A 5 6.90 6.62 22.61
N LYS A 6 6.69 7.64 23.43
CA LYS A 6 5.76 7.61 24.56
C LYS A 6 4.41 8.17 24.17
N LYS A 7 3.35 7.49 24.58
CA LYS A 7 1.96 7.92 24.38
C LYS A 7 1.60 9.04 25.36
N LYS A 8 1.06 10.14 24.84
CA LYS A 8 0.30 11.17 25.58
C LYS A 8 -1.07 11.30 24.92
N ILE A 9 -1.97 12.13 25.45
CA ILE A 9 -3.30 12.35 24.87
C ILE A 9 -3.13 12.85 23.42
N ASN A 10 -3.62 12.05 22.46
CA ASN A 10 -3.64 12.28 21.00
C ASN A 10 -2.30 12.37 20.26
N ILE A 11 -1.16 12.29 20.96
CA ILE A 11 0.18 12.35 20.35
C ILE A 11 1.13 11.25 20.86
N LEU A 12 1.96 10.72 19.96
CA LEU A 12 3.15 9.95 20.28
C LEU A 12 4.34 10.92 20.26
N GLN A 13 5.15 10.95 21.31
CA GLN A 13 6.22 11.94 21.47
C GLN A 13 7.47 11.34 22.15
N GLN A 14 8.51 12.14 22.34
CA GLN A 14 9.79 11.76 22.96
C GLN A 14 10.62 10.74 22.16
N GLY A 15 10.33 10.56 20.88
CA GLY A 15 11.14 9.72 20.00
C GLY A 15 12.47 10.39 19.68
N ILE A 16 13.48 9.59 19.34
CA ILE A 16 14.80 10.11 18.95
C ILE A 16 14.74 10.54 17.49
N CYS A 17 15.05 11.81 17.22
CA CYS A 17 15.16 12.32 15.86
C CYS A 17 16.39 11.70 15.16
N PRO A 18 16.25 11.15 13.93
CA PRO A 18 17.38 10.56 13.22
C PRO A 18 18.43 11.59 12.76
N ALA A 19 18.05 12.86 12.62
CA ALA A 19 18.94 13.92 12.14
C ALA A 19 19.75 14.58 13.26
N CYS A 20 19.12 14.89 14.41
CA CYS A 20 19.79 15.61 15.50
C CYS A 20 19.97 14.78 16.79
N HIS A 21 19.50 13.53 16.80
CA HIS A 21 19.58 12.59 17.91
C HIS A 21 18.99 13.08 19.25
N LYS A 22 18.14 14.13 19.21
CA LYS A 22 17.41 14.64 20.39
C LYS A 22 16.04 13.96 20.51
N ARG A 23 15.55 13.82 21.75
CA ARG A 23 14.27 13.16 22.09
C ARG A 23 13.06 14.09 21.93
N GLU A 24 12.88 14.60 20.72
CA GLU A 24 11.81 15.55 20.39
C GLU A 24 11.00 15.15 19.15
N LEU A 25 11.13 13.90 18.69
CA LEU A 25 10.32 13.40 17.60
C LEU A 25 8.89 13.13 18.10
N PHE A 26 7.89 13.60 17.36
CA PHE A 26 6.48 13.38 17.67
C PHE A 26 5.63 13.15 16.42
N THR A 27 4.46 12.55 16.59
CA THR A 27 3.43 12.32 15.57
C THR A 27 2.04 12.21 16.23
N SER A 28 0.97 12.43 15.45
CA SER A 28 -0.42 12.15 15.88
C SER A 28 -0.63 10.64 16.11
N ILE A 29 -1.47 10.28 17.08
CA ILE A 29 -1.90 8.88 17.29
C ILE A 29 -2.90 8.45 16.23
N GLU A 30 -3.86 9.29 15.87
CA GLU A 30 -4.93 8.93 14.93
C GLU A 30 -4.43 8.86 13.49
N LYS A 31 -3.52 9.75 13.13
CA LYS A 31 -3.01 9.92 11.76
C LYS A 31 -1.48 9.99 11.77
N PRO A 32 -0.78 8.88 12.10
CA PRO A 32 0.67 8.86 12.25
C PRO A 32 1.38 8.81 10.88
N TRP A 33 1.16 9.81 10.03
CA TRP A 33 1.72 9.82 8.67
C TRP A 33 3.12 10.44 8.61
N ILE A 34 3.39 11.42 9.48
CA ILE A 34 4.63 12.20 9.50
C ILE A 34 5.15 12.28 10.94
N LEU A 35 6.42 11.92 11.12
CA LEU A 35 7.16 12.19 12.34
C LEU A 35 7.90 13.52 12.18
N LYS A 36 7.62 14.47 13.08
CA LYS A 36 8.24 15.80 13.06
C LYS A 36 9.12 15.99 14.29
N CYS A 37 10.29 16.61 14.11
CA CYS A 37 11.13 17.05 15.22
C CYS A 37 10.60 18.37 15.78
N GLY A 38 10.34 18.42 17.09
CA GLY A 38 9.85 19.62 17.80
C GLY A 38 10.82 20.80 17.85
N ARG A 39 12.11 20.59 17.55
CA ARG A 39 13.11 21.65 17.42
C ARG A 39 12.96 22.39 16.09
N GLU A 40 11.81 23.01 15.82
CA GLU A 40 11.51 23.64 14.53
C GLU A 40 12.55 24.69 14.12
N ASN A 41 12.99 25.52 15.07
CA ASN A 41 14.00 26.57 14.82
C ASN A 41 15.44 26.06 14.67
N ASN A 42 15.72 24.78 14.94
CA ASN A 42 17.10 24.24 14.92
C ASN A 42 17.27 23.02 14.01
N CYS A 43 16.26 22.17 13.90
CA CYS A 43 16.32 20.91 13.16
C CYS A 43 15.12 20.77 12.23
N GLY A 44 13.89 20.85 12.76
CA GLY A 44 12.65 20.80 11.98
C GLY A 44 12.48 19.56 11.09
N HIS A 45 13.32 18.52 11.26
CA HIS A 45 13.35 17.36 10.38
C HIS A 45 12.02 16.61 10.39
N GLN A 46 11.59 16.16 9.21
CA GLN A 46 10.35 15.42 8.99
C GLN A 46 10.67 14.09 8.33
N VAL A 47 10.03 13.03 8.82
CA VAL A 47 10.16 11.67 8.28
C VAL A 47 8.77 11.16 7.95
N VAL A 48 8.56 10.69 6.74
CA VAL A 48 7.32 10.02 6.36
C VAL A 48 7.32 8.63 7.02
N VAL A 49 6.31 8.34 7.83
CA VAL A 49 6.25 7.08 8.60
C VAL A 49 6.27 5.85 7.69
N LYS A 50 5.67 5.97 6.50
CA LYS A 50 5.69 4.93 5.48
C LYS A 50 7.09 4.60 4.98
N GLU A 51 8.00 5.57 4.91
CA GLU A 51 9.38 5.32 4.49
C GLU A 51 10.15 4.58 5.58
N LEU A 52 9.90 4.91 6.84
CA LEU A 52 10.57 4.32 7.98
C LEU A 52 10.11 2.88 8.28
N TYR A 53 8.83 2.59 8.02
CA TYR A 53 8.20 1.29 8.28
C TYR A 53 7.57 0.71 7.01
N SER A 54 8.30 0.79 5.90
CA SER A 54 7.81 0.34 4.59
C SER A 54 7.36 -1.13 4.60
N ASP A 55 8.04 -1.99 5.35
CA ASP A 55 7.69 -3.39 5.59
C ASP A 55 6.27 -3.57 6.15
N ILE A 56 5.81 -2.68 7.03
CA ILE A 56 4.46 -2.76 7.61
C ILE A 56 3.40 -2.29 6.60
N PHE A 57 3.69 -1.27 5.80
CA PHE A 57 2.71 -0.68 4.87
C PHE A 57 2.67 -1.37 3.51
N GLU A 58 3.72 -2.11 3.15
CA GLU A 58 3.90 -2.68 1.82
C GLU A 58 3.77 -4.20 1.81
N ASP A 59 3.48 -4.87 2.92
CA ASP A 59 3.08 -6.28 2.96
C ASP A 59 1.56 -6.42 3.15
N TRP A 60 0.81 -6.34 2.05
CA TRP A 60 -0.66 -6.45 2.07
C TRP A 60 -1.09 -7.88 2.38
N SER A 61 -0.47 -8.87 1.75
CA SER A 61 -0.80 -10.29 1.97
C SER A 61 -0.54 -10.76 3.39
N LYS A 62 0.41 -10.17 4.13
CA LYS A 62 0.62 -10.49 5.54
C LYS A 62 -0.47 -9.91 6.43
N ARG A 63 -0.90 -8.68 6.17
CA ARG A 63 -1.91 -7.96 6.97
C ARG A 63 -3.33 -8.46 6.71
N TYR A 64 -3.63 -8.80 5.46
CA TYR A 64 -4.95 -9.23 5.01
C TYR A 64 -4.86 -10.65 4.46
N GLN A 65 -5.14 -11.61 5.34
CA GLN A 65 -5.21 -13.02 4.97
C GLN A 65 -6.54 -13.31 4.27
N ASP A 66 -6.50 -14.14 3.23
CA ASP A 66 -7.71 -14.55 2.52
C ASP A 66 -8.57 -15.45 3.42
N THR A 67 -9.88 -15.22 3.40
CA THR A 67 -10.87 -16.10 4.04
C THR A 67 -11.88 -16.59 3.00
N PRO A 68 -12.67 -17.64 3.26
CA PRO A 68 -13.73 -18.07 2.35
C PRO A 68 -14.72 -16.94 1.98
N GLU A 69 -14.98 -16.02 2.91
CA GLU A 69 -15.85 -14.86 2.73
C GLU A 69 -15.16 -13.72 1.97
N THR A 70 -13.84 -13.62 2.07
CA THR A 70 -13.01 -12.57 1.45
C THR A 70 -11.79 -13.18 0.75
N PRO A 71 -11.98 -13.88 -0.39
CA PRO A 71 -10.91 -14.61 -1.07
C PRO A 71 -9.87 -13.71 -1.77
N HIS A 72 -10.08 -12.39 -1.76
CA HIS A 72 -9.20 -11.38 -2.38
C HIS A 72 -8.85 -10.27 -1.38
N ALA A 73 -8.62 -10.63 -0.11
CA ALA A 73 -8.54 -9.69 1.01
C ALA A 73 -7.42 -8.67 0.83
N ALA A 74 -6.23 -9.09 0.41
CA ALA A 74 -5.09 -8.18 0.22
C ALA A 74 -5.28 -7.26 -1.01
N ALA A 75 -5.82 -7.78 -2.11
CA ALA A 75 -6.15 -7.00 -3.29
C ALA A 75 -7.23 -5.95 -2.98
N GLU A 76 -8.27 -6.35 -2.26
CA GLU A 76 -9.34 -5.45 -1.82
C GLU A 76 -8.81 -4.36 -0.89
N ALA A 77 -8.04 -4.74 0.14
CA ALA A 77 -7.44 -3.78 1.07
C ALA A 77 -6.50 -2.81 0.35
N TYR A 78 -5.72 -3.28 -0.62
CA TYR A 78 -4.87 -2.40 -1.44
C TYR A 78 -5.68 -1.35 -2.20
N LEU A 79 -6.79 -1.74 -2.85
CA LEU A 79 -7.65 -0.81 -3.57
C LEU A 79 -8.33 0.19 -2.63
N ARG A 80 -8.81 -0.28 -1.48
CA ARG A 80 -9.48 0.58 -0.50
C ARG A 80 -8.51 1.56 0.16
N GLU A 81 -7.41 1.07 0.71
CA GLU A 81 -6.54 1.84 1.61
C GLU A 81 -5.39 2.54 0.88
N ALA A 82 -4.80 1.91 -0.13
CA ALA A 82 -3.70 2.54 -0.89
C ALA A 82 -4.21 3.39 -2.05
N ARG A 83 -5.37 3.05 -2.63
CA ARG A 83 -5.93 3.76 -3.78
C ARG A 83 -7.17 4.57 -3.47
N GLY A 84 -7.73 4.45 -2.26
CA GLY A 84 -8.90 5.23 -1.84
C GLY A 84 -10.17 4.87 -2.61
N LEU A 85 -10.26 3.67 -3.18
CA LEU A 85 -11.41 3.24 -3.97
C LEU A 85 -12.48 2.62 -3.07
N ASN A 86 -13.75 2.88 -3.37
CA ASN A 86 -14.85 2.10 -2.80
C ASN A 86 -14.87 0.72 -3.46
N THR A 87 -14.55 -0.35 -2.71
CA THR A 87 -14.41 -1.71 -3.26
C THR A 87 -15.73 -2.45 -3.38
N GLU A 88 -16.78 -2.05 -2.64
CA GLU A 88 -18.11 -2.66 -2.71
C GLU A 88 -18.65 -2.75 -4.16
N PRO A 89 -18.68 -1.66 -4.95
CA PRO A 89 -19.10 -1.75 -6.35
C PRO A 89 -18.11 -2.54 -7.21
N LEU A 90 -16.85 -2.67 -6.82
CA LEU A 90 -15.83 -3.30 -7.64
C LEU A 90 -15.74 -4.82 -7.40
N LYS A 91 -16.51 -5.38 -6.45
CA LYS A 91 -16.53 -6.82 -6.17
C LYS A 91 -16.79 -7.62 -7.45
N GLY A 92 -16.00 -8.66 -7.66
CA GLY A 92 -16.01 -9.48 -8.87
C GLY A 92 -15.31 -8.87 -10.10
N SER A 93 -14.96 -7.58 -10.08
CA SER A 93 -14.27 -6.91 -11.20
C SER A 93 -12.74 -6.96 -11.13
N PHE A 94 -12.20 -7.49 -10.04
CA PHE A 94 -10.77 -7.72 -9.81
C PHE A 94 -10.57 -9.05 -9.09
N THR A 95 -9.37 -9.61 -9.20
CA THR A 95 -8.97 -10.82 -8.48
C THR A 95 -7.62 -10.63 -7.79
N GLN A 96 -7.36 -11.43 -6.76
CA GLN A 96 -6.02 -11.56 -6.18
C GLN A 96 -5.21 -12.57 -6.97
N GLY A 97 -3.95 -12.23 -7.27
CA GLY A 97 -3.02 -13.08 -7.98
C GLY A 97 -1.66 -13.13 -7.29
N ALA A 98 -0.76 -13.92 -7.85
CA ALA A 98 0.63 -14.02 -7.43
C ALA A 98 1.57 -13.71 -8.61
N PHE A 99 2.58 -12.89 -8.35
CA PHE A 99 3.66 -12.58 -9.26
C PHE A 99 4.96 -13.17 -8.70
N VAL A 100 5.71 -13.87 -9.55
CA VAL A 100 6.99 -14.48 -9.20
C VAL A 100 8.04 -14.02 -10.19
N LYS A 101 9.17 -13.52 -9.68
CA LYS A 101 10.33 -13.13 -10.47
C LYS A 101 11.60 -13.33 -9.65
N ASP A 102 12.62 -13.92 -10.25
CA ASP A 102 13.95 -14.12 -9.64
C ASP A 102 13.87 -14.82 -8.26
N GLY A 103 12.98 -15.82 -8.13
CA GLY A 103 12.76 -16.55 -6.87
C GLY A 103 11.96 -15.79 -5.80
N MET A 104 11.56 -14.55 -6.06
CA MET A 104 10.75 -13.73 -5.15
C MET A 104 9.29 -13.72 -5.56
N GLY A 105 8.40 -14.04 -4.61
CA GLY A 105 6.95 -13.91 -4.76
C GLY A 105 6.41 -12.58 -4.22
N SER A 106 5.28 -12.16 -4.77
CA SER A 106 4.47 -11.05 -4.29
C SER A 106 3.00 -11.28 -4.61
N ALA A 107 2.10 -10.89 -3.73
CA ALA A 107 0.69 -10.77 -4.11
C ALA A 107 0.51 -9.65 -5.15
N THR A 108 -0.57 -9.77 -5.92
CA THR A 108 -0.98 -8.79 -6.93
C THR A 108 -2.48 -8.58 -6.88
N VAL A 109 -2.94 -7.40 -7.27
CA VAL A 109 -4.32 -7.20 -7.72
C VAL A 109 -4.35 -7.30 -9.25
N ARG A 110 -5.27 -8.10 -9.78
CA ARG A 110 -5.37 -8.43 -11.19
C ARG A 110 -6.69 -7.96 -11.78
N PHE A 111 -6.61 -7.45 -13.00
CA PHE A 111 -7.70 -6.88 -13.78
C PHE A 111 -7.72 -7.52 -15.16
N LYS A 112 -8.89 -8.02 -15.56
CA LYS A 112 -9.12 -8.56 -16.90
C LYS A 112 -9.55 -7.43 -17.83
N LEU A 113 -8.82 -7.24 -18.93
CA LEU A 113 -9.15 -6.27 -19.96
C LEU A 113 -10.19 -6.86 -20.93
N SER A 114 -10.89 -5.99 -21.66
CA SER A 114 -11.91 -6.41 -22.64
C SER A 114 -11.34 -7.27 -23.78
N CYS A 115 -10.07 -7.09 -24.13
CA CYS A 115 -9.34 -7.91 -25.11
C CYS A 115 -8.85 -9.26 -24.56
N GLY A 116 -9.16 -9.61 -23.31
CA GLY A 116 -8.68 -10.83 -22.66
C GLY A 116 -7.27 -10.74 -22.08
N ALA A 117 -6.54 -9.63 -22.32
CA ALA A 117 -5.28 -9.38 -21.65
C ALA A 117 -5.48 -9.17 -20.14
N MET A 118 -4.46 -9.52 -19.37
CA MET A 118 -4.48 -9.44 -17.91
C MET A 118 -3.46 -8.41 -17.44
N TRP A 119 -3.93 -7.37 -16.75
CA TRP A 119 -3.07 -6.42 -16.06
C TRP A 119 -3.02 -6.78 -14.58
N GLU A 120 -1.83 -6.91 -14.00
CA GLU A 120 -1.67 -7.13 -12.57
C GLU A 120 -0.71 -6.11 -11.95
N ARG A 121 -1.14 -5.50 -10.85
CA ARG A 121 -0.34 -4.57 -10.06
C ARG A 121 0.30 -5.34 -8.91
N ILE A 122 1.61 -5.22 -8.77
CA ILE A 122 2.36 -5.80 -7.65
C ILE A 122 2.06 -4.98 -6.40
N ILE A 123 1.53 -5.63 -5.36
CA ILE A 123 1.11 -4.96 -4.13
C ILE A 123 2.08 -5.18 -2.99
N ASP A 124 2.77 -6.32 -2.93
CA ASP A 124 3.71 -6.61 -1.83
C ASP A 124 5.16 -6.20 -2.14
N GLN A 125 5.68 -5.26 -1.36
CA GLN A 125 7.06 -4.75 -1.44
C GLN A 125 7.54 -4.59 -2.90
N PRO A 126 6.81 -3.86 -3.77
CA PRO A 126 7.08 -3.83 -5.20
C PRO A 126 8.46 -3.21 -5.54
N GLN A 127 9.12 -2.55 -4.58
CA GLN A 127 10.48 -2.03 -4.58
C GLN A 127 11.52 -3.10 -4.90
N ARG A 128 11.30 -4.34 -4.44
CA ARG A 128 12.20 -5.48 -4.69
C ARG A 128 12.31 -5.85 -6.17
N PHE A 129 11.32 -5.48 -6.99
CA PHE A 129 11.32 -5.72 -8.44
C PHE A 129 11.85 -4.53 -9.26
N GLY A 130 12.60 -3.62 -8.63
CA GLY A 130 13.19 -2.45 -9.27
C GLY A 130 12.12 -1.50 -9.82
N LYS A 131 12.20 -1.20 -11.13
CA LYS A 131 11.23 -0.31 -11.82
C LYS A 131 9.91 -1.01 -12.17
N GLN A 132 9.86 -2.35 -12.10
CA GLN A 132 8.66 -3.10 -12.46
C GLN A 132 7.66 -3.09 -11.29
N LYS A 133 6.56 -2.35 -11.44
CA LYS A 133 5.48 -2.27 -10.44
C LYS A 133 4.19 -2.94 -10.88
N ALA A 134 4.15 -3.38 -12.13
CA ALA A 134 3.01 -4.05 -12.73
C ALA A 134 3.51 -5.02 -13.78
N ASN A 135 2.64 -5.95 -14.15
CA ASN A 135 2.86 -6.91 -15.20
C ASN A 135 1.62 -6.95 -16.10
N ILE A 136 1.82 -7.12 -17.41
CA ILE A 136 0.73 -7.29 -18.37
C ILE A 136 1.00 -8.58 -19.15
N LYS A 137 -0.02 -9.42 -19.26
CA LYS A 137 0.00 -10.62 -20.09
C LYS A 137 -1.01 -10.46 -21.22
N GLY A 138 -0.55 -10.47 -22.46
CA GLY A 138 -1.35 -10.29 -23.67
C GLY A 138 -1.26 -8.88 -24.27
N SER A 139 -1.74 -8.73 -25.51
CA SER A 139 -1.81 -7.44 -26.19
C SER A 139 -2.96 -6.61 -25.63
N TYR A 140 -2.67 -5.36 -25.25
CA TYR A 140 -3.62 -4.45 -24.61
C TYR A 140 -3.75 -3.10 -25.32
N VAL A 141 -3.08 -2.92 -26.46
CA VAL A 141 -3.05 -1.63 -27.18
C VAL A 141 -4.48 -1.19 -27.52
N GLY A 142 -4.86 0.01 -27.08
CA GLY A 142 -6.20 0.56 -27.30
C GLY A 142 -7.28 0.04 -26.34
N HIS A 143 -6.93 -0.81 -25.37
CA HIS A 143 -7.86 -1.35 -24.38
C HIS A 143 -7.56 -0.84 -22.97
N TRP A 144 -8.61 -0.67 -22.18
CA TRP A 144 -8.53 -0.32 -20.77
C TRP A 144 -9.43 -1.24 -19.95
N TRP A 145 -9.22 -1.23 -18.63
CA TRP A 145 -10.07 -1.99 -17.72
C TRP A 145 -11.40 -1.25 -17.51
N VAL A 146 -12.50 -1.99 -17.58
CA VAL A 146 -13.84 -1.52 -17.26
C VAL A 146 -14.41 -2.44 -16.19
N PRO A 147 -14.83 -1.92 -15.02
CA PRO A 147 -15.48 -2.74 -14.00
C PRO A 147 -16.80 -3.31 -14.52
N LEU A 148 -17.17 -4.50 -14.03
CA LEU A 148 -18.37 -5.22 -14.45
C LEU A 148 -19.66 -4.42 -14.21
N LEU A 149 -19.67 -3.50 -13.24
CA LEU A 149 -20.83 -2.65 -12.99
C LEU A 149 -21.13 -1.62 -14.10
N LEU A 150 -20.16 -1.27 -14.94
CA LEU A 150 -20.34 -0.28 -15.99
C LEU A 150 -20.83 -0.88 -17.32
N THR A 151 -21.06 -2.20 -17.40
CA THR A 151 -21.50 -2.84 -18.66
C THR A 151 -23.02 -2.81 -18.90
N CYS A 152 -23.79 -2.08 -18.08
CA CYS A 152 -25.25 -1.98 -18.23
C CYS A 152 -25.68 -0.73 -19.02
N TRP A 153 -25.23 -0.60 -20.26
CA TRP A 153 -25.90 0.21 -21.30
C TRP A 153 -25.60 -0.46 -22.65
N LYS A 154 -26.42 -1.46 -23.01
CA LYS A 154 -26.63 -1.89 -24.39
C LYS A 154 -28.05 -1.55 -24.78
#